data_AF-A0A7C4H6J8-F1
#
_entry.id   AF-A0A7C4H6J8-F1
#
_cell.length_a   1.000
_cell.length_b   1.000
_cell.length_c   1.000
_cell.angle_alpha   90.00
_cell.angle_beta   90.00
_cell.angle_gamma   90.00
#
_symmetry.space_group_name_H-M   'P 1'
#
loop_
_entity.id
_entity.type
_entity.pdbx_description
1 polymer ?
#
loop_
_entity_poly.entity_id
_entity_poly.type
_entity_poly.pdbx_seq_one_letter_code
_entity_poly.pdbx_strand_id
1 'polypeptide(L)' 'MGLKHKKYIYVARADGYYVKIRVLKSRTDEESRYIVVGPKVREPPLNAQVIREDQLPDKVKMELYTV' A
#
# COMPACT_ATOMS: atom_id res chain seq x y z
N MET A 1 -2.55 -21.15 -6.05
CA MET A 1 -2.77 -20.20 -4.94
C MET A 1 -2.58 -18.78 -5.48
N GLY A 2 -3.63 -18.22 -6.08
CA GLY A 2 -3.54 -16.92 -6.77
C GLY A 2 -4.04 -15.81 -5.86
N LEU A 3 -3.33 -14.68 -5.86
CA LEU A 3 -3.80 -13.38 -5.34
C LEU A 3 -5.02 -12.94 -6.18
N LYS A 4 -6.17 -13.62 -6.01
CA LYS A 4 -7.31 -13.61 -6.94
C LYS A 4 -8.03 -12.25 -6.99
N HIS A 5 -7.66 -11.33 -6.13
CA HIS A 5 -8.15 -9.97 -6.17
C HIS A 5 -7.01 -9.06 -5.71
N LYS A 6 -6.63 -8.06 -6.52
CA LYS A 6 -5.72 -6.94 -6.23
C LYS A 6 -6.21 -6.09 -5.02
N LYS A 7 -6.53 -6.75 -3.91
CA LYS A 7 -7.04 -6.22 -2.64
C LYS A 7 -5.89 -5.73 -1.78
N TYR A 8 -4.67 -6.23 -2.00
CA TYR A 8 -3.48 -5.82 -1.29
C TYR A 8 -2.37 -5.49 -2.26
N ILE A 9 -1.67 -4.40 -1.96
CA ILE A 9 -0.49 -3.93 -2.66
C ILE A 9 0.59 -3.59 -1.63
N TYR A 10 1.82 -3.44 -2.08
CA TYR A 10 2.90 -2.90 -1.28
C TYR A 10 3.30 -1.54 -1.86
N VAL A 11 3.74 -0.65 -0.98
CA VAL A 11 4.13 0.70 -1.35
C VAL A 11 5.56 0.94 -0.93
N ALA A 12 6.40 1.28 -1.91
CA ALA A 12 7.77 1.66 -1.69
C ALA A 12 7.83 3.06 -1.08
N ARG A 13 8.43 3.17 0.11
CA ARG A 13 8.77 4.42 0.79
C ARG A 13 10.17 4.88 0.38
N ALA A 14 10.42 6.18 0.47
CA ALA A 14 11.74 6.76 0.21
C ALA A 14 12.87 6.21 1.09
N ASP A 15 12.56 5.70 2.29
CA ASP A 15 13.53 5.11 3.22
C ASP A 15 13.92 3.66 2.88
N GLY A 16 13.46 3.12 1.74
CA GLY A 16 13.79 1.77 1.27
C GLY A 16 12.94 0.66 1.91
N TYR A 17 11.92 1.03 2.69
CA TYR A 17 10.95 0.08 3.24
C TYR A 17 9.69 0.00 2.37
N TYR A 18 8.91 -1.04 2.62
CA TYR A 18 7.64 -1.30 1.97
C TYR A 18 6.54 -1.42 3.00
N VAL A 19 5.38 -0.83 2.71
CA VAL A 19 4.20 -0.93 3.57
C VAL A 19 3.09 -1.61 2.81
N LYS A 20 2.44 -2.57 3.45
CA LYS A 20 1.31 -3.28 2.86
C LYS A 20 0.05 -2.44 3.00
N ILE A 21 -0.65 -2.24 1.90
CA ILE A 21 -1.90 -1.48 1.84
C ILE A 21 -3.01 -2.36 1.31
N ARG A 22 -4.19 -2.23 1.89
CA ARG A 22 -5.43 -2.77 1.35
C ARG A 22 -6.13 -1.74 0.46
N VAL A 23 -6.55 -2.16 -0.74
CA VAL A 23 -7.24 -1.33 -1.73
C VAL A 23 -8.73 -1.69 -1.77
N LEU A 24 -9.59 -0.73 -1.47
CA LEU A 24 -11.05 -0.87 -1.49
C LEU A 24 -11.64 -0.31 -2.80
N LYS A 25 -11.86 -1.17 -3.79
CA LYS A 25 -12.36 -0.77 -5.12
C LYS A 25 -13.75 -0.12 -5.14
N SER A 26 -14.56 -0.35 -4.12
CA SER A 26 -15.94 0.15 -4.05
C SER A 26 -16.05 1.55 -3.43
N ARG A 27 -14.94 2.15 -2.99
CA ARG A 27 -14.90 3.52 -2.45
C ARG A 27 -14.72 4.50 -3.60
N THR A 28 -15.59 5.48 -3.65
CA THR A 28 -15.54 6.60 -4.61
C THR A 28 -14.54 7.67 -4.20
N ASP A 29 -14.28 7.79 -2.90
CA ASP A 29 -13.30 8.70 -2.34
C ASP A 29 -11.89 8.08 -2.37
N GLU A 30 -10.92 8.83 -2.89
CA GLU A 30 -9.57 8.33 -3.17
C GLU A 30 -8.76 8.05 -1.92
N GLU A 31 -8.98 8.79 -0.83
CA GLU A 31 -8.26 8.61 0.43
C GLU A 31 -8.73 7.35 1.15
N SER A 32 -10.05 7.21 1.33
CA SER A 32 -10.67 6.05 2.00
C SER A 32 -10.55 4.74 1.22
N ARG A 33 -10.06 4.80 -0.02
CA ARG A 33 -9.75 3.63 -0.85
C ARG A 33 -8.52 2.87 -0.38
N TYR A 34 -7.57 3.52 0.31
CA TYR A 34 -6.34 2.91 0.77
C TYR A 34 -6.33 2.78 2.28
N ILE A 35 -6.01 1.59 2.78
CA ILE A 35 -5.90 1.32 4.21
C ILE A 35 -4.52 0.73 4.46
N VAL A 36 -3.72 1.37 5.29
CA VAL A 36 -2.43 0.82 5.72
C VAL A 36 -2.67 -0.42 6.60
N VAL A 37 -2.06 -1.56 6.23
CA VAL A 37 -2.26 -2.84 6.91
C VAL A 37 -0.92 -3.45 7.28
N GLY A 38 -0.51 -3.25 8.53
CA GLY A 38 0.64 -3.91 9.14
C GLY A 38 1.93 -3.09 9.13
N PRO A 39 3.02 -3.66 9.69
CA PRO A 39 4.29 -2.97 9.85
C PRO A 39 5.02 -2.78 8.53
N LYS A 40 5.97 -1.84 8.50
CA LYS A 40 6.92 -1.72 7.39
C LYS A 40 7.83 -2.94 7.30
N VAL A 41 8.08 -3.42 6.08
CA VAL A 41 8.95 -4.55 5.77
C VAL A 41 10.07 -4.13 4.84
N ARG A 42 11.24 -4.77 4.90
CA ARG A 42 12.34 -4.51 3.95
C ARG A 42 12.14 -5.22 2.62
N GLU A 43 11.54 -6.40 2.66
CA GLU A 43 11.39 -7.27 1.50
C GLU A 43 9.90 -7.62 1.34
N PRO A 44 9.22 -7.08 0.32
CA PRO A 44 7.85 -7.48 0.01
C PRO A 44 7.87 -8.87 -0.66
N PRO A 45 6.75 -9.62 -0.61
CA PRO A 45 6.65 -10.89 -1.32
C PRO A 45 6.93 -10.74 -2.82
N LEU A 46 7.67 -11.69 -3.42
CA LEU A 46 8.12 -11.62 -4.82
C LEU A 46 7.00 -11.37 -5.85
N ASN A 47 5.81 -11.90 -5.59
CA ASN A 47 4.64 -11.78 -6.47
C ASN A 47 3.69 -10.64 -6.07
N ALA A 48 4.08 -9.79 -5.13
CA ALA A 48 3.26 -8.67 -4.69
C ALA A 48 3.31 -7.52 -5.71
N GLN A 49 2.18 -6.87 -5.93
CA GLN A 49 2.14 -5.63 -6.69
C GLN A 49 2.74 -4.52 -5.84
N VAL A 50 3.84 -3.92 -6.31
CA VAL A 50 4.50 -2.78 -5.67
C VAL A 50 4.18 -1.51 -6.47
N ILE A 51 3.78 -0.46 -5.78
CA ILE A 51 3.68 0.90 -6.33
C ILE A 51 4.60 1.84 -5.55
N ARG A 52 4.83 3.03 -6.11
CA ARG A 52 5.58 4.07 -5.40
C ARG A 52 4.63 4.99 -4.63
N GLU A 53 5.13 5.61 -3.56
CA GLU A 53 4.32 6.50 -2.72
C GLU A 53 3.76 7.73 -3.46
N ASP A 54 4.40 8.19 -4.53
CA ASP A 54 3.91 9.29 -5.40
C ASP A 54 2.58 9.00 -6.10
N GLN A 55 2.19 7.73 -6.21
CA GLN A 55 0.91 7.31 -6.81
C GLN A 55 -0.25 7.33 -5.82
N LEU A 56 -0.01 7.70 -4.56
CA LEU A 56 -1.03 7.78 -3.52
C LEU A 56 -1.44 9.24 -3.22
N PRO A 57 -2.64 9.45 -2.67
CA PRO A 57 -3.03 10.73 -2.08
C PRO A 57 -2.10 11.12 -0.93
N ASP A 58 -1.86 12.42 -0.73
CA ASP A 58 -0.90 12.92 0.26
C ASP A 58 -1.21 12.49 1.69
N LYS A 59 -2.49 12.42 2.05
CA LYS A 59 -2.92 11.94 3.37
C LYS A 59 -2.54 10.48 3.62
N VAL A 60 -2.66 9.63 2.60
CA VAL A 60 -2.26 8.21 2.69
C VAL A 60 -0.74 8.12 2.78
N LYS A 61 0.01 8.97 2.08
CA LYS A 61 1.49 9.02 2.22
C LYS A 61 1.90 9.30 3.65
N MET A 62 1.26 10.27 4.32
CA MET A 62 1.53 10.57 5.73
C MET A 62 1.32 9.35 6.64
N GLU A 63 0.25 8.59 6.41
CA GLU A 63 -0.03 7.34 7.15
C GLU A 63 1.02 6.24 6.93
N LEU A 64 1.79 6.27 5.82
CA LEU A 64 2.87 5.29 5.63
C LEU A 64 4.03 5.48 6.59
N TYR A 65 4.25 6.70 7.07
CA TYR A 65 5.36 7.04 7.95
C TYR A 65 5.01 6.94 9.44
N THR A 66 3.74 6.71 9.78
CA THR A 66 3.29 6.50 11.16
C THR A 66 3.39 5.04 11.60
N VAL A 67 3.77 4.12 10.69
CA VAL A 67 3.92 2.66 10.92
C VAL A 67 5.36 2.16 10.83
#